data_AF-A0A5K1K0A4-F1
#
_entry.id   AF-A0A5K1K0A4-F1
#
_cell.length_a   1.000
_cell.length_b   1.000
_cell.length_c   1.000
_cell.angle_alpha   90.00
_cell.angle_beta   90.00
_cell.angle_gamma   90.00
#
_symmetry.space_group_name_H-M   'P 1'
#
loop_
_entity.id
_entity.type
_entity.pdbx_description
1 polymer ?
#
loop_
_entity_poly.entity_id
_entity_poly.type
_entity_poly.pdbx_seq_one_letter_code
_entity_poly.pdbx_strand_id
1 'polypeptide(L)' 'MSNKPNAIIFGGLNTCSRTLAALLVPPDGGERLVENLRIVDKYSVAPPTTYLGSVFPEVLKQPNVEYRQANLTVA' A
#
# COMPACT_ATOMS: atom_id res chain seq x y z
N MET A 1 21.99 3.86 13.21
CA MET A 1 20.56 3.56 13.28
C MET A 1 20.26 2.53 12.21
N SER A 2 19.58 1.43 12.55
CA SER A 2 19.13 0.48 11.53
C SER A 2 18.00 1.14 10.75
N ASN A 3 18.23 1.49 9.49
CA ASN A 3 17.17 2.01 8.63
C ASN A 3 16.11 0.92 8.45
N LYS A 4 14.82 1.28 8.56
CA LYS A 4 13.72 0.36 8.29
C LYS A 4 13.80 -0.09 6.82
N PRO A 5 13.42 -1.33 6.48
CA PRO A 5 13.47 -1.80 5.11
C PRO A 5 12.43 -1.06 4.25
N ASN A 6 12.66 -1.04 2.93
CA ASN A 6 11.64 -0.70 1.95
C ASN A 6 10.92 -1.97 1.51
N ALA A 7 9.60 -1.89 1.26
CA ALA A 7 8.80 -3.03 0.83
C ALA A 7 7.99 -2.73 -0.43
N ILE A 8 7.75 -3.77 -1.23
CA ILE A 8 6.83 -3.75 -2.36
C ILE A 8 5.83 -4.90 -2.27
N ILE A 9 4.55 -4.61 -2.52
CA ILE A 9 3.46 -5.59 -2.58
C ILE A 9 2.94 -5.68 -4.01
N PHE A 10 2.99 -6.88 -4.60
CA PHE A 10 2.29 -7.20 -5.85
C PHE A 10 0.93 -7.83 -5.53
N GLY A 11 -0.13 -7.33 -6.16
CA GLY A 11 -1.51 -7.72 -5.84
C GLY A 11 -2.03 -7.04 -4.57
N GLY A 12 -1.85 -5.72 -4.49
CA GLY A 12 -2.21 -4.88 -3.34
C GLY A 12 -3.67 -4.93 -2.87
N LEU A 13 -4.60 -5.37 -3.73
CA LEU A 13 -6.03 -5.36 -3.48
C LEU A 13 -6.64 -6.75 -3.30
N ASN A 14 -5.80 -7.78 -3.11
CA ASN A 14 -6.26 -9.08 -2.66
C ASN A 14 -6.71 -9.06 -1.17
N THR A 15 -7.31 -10.15 -0.70
CA THR A 15 -7.88 -10.27 0.66
C THR A 15 -6.86 -9.98 1.78
N CYS A 16 -5.60 -10.36 1.61
CA CYS A 16 -4.58 -10.25 2.66
C CYS A 16 -3.71 -8.99 2.52
N SER A 17 -3.46 -8.54 1.30
CA SER A 17 -2.54 -7.43 1.00
C SER A 17 -2.96 -6.11 1.64
N ARG A 18 -4.27 -5.84 1.73
CA ARG A 18 -4.76 -4.61 2.36
C ARG A 18 -4.45 -4.58 3.86
N THR A 19 -4.66 -5.71 4.54
CA THR A 19 -4.34 -5.84 5.97
C THR A 19 -2.82 -5.84 6.19
N LEU A 20 -2.05 -6.47 5.30
CA LEU A 20 -0.59 -6.41 5.34
C LEU A 20 -0.08 -4.97 5.19
N ALA A 21 -0.63 -4.19 4.25
CA ALA A 21 -0.27 -2.79 4.09
C ALA A 21 -0.58 -1.97 5.35
N ALA A 22 -1.73 -2.19 5.98
CA ALA A 22 -2.10 -1.54 7.25
C ALA A 22 -1.20 -1.98 8.44
N LEU A 23 -0.70 -3.21 8.45
CA LEU A 23 0.28 -3.66 9.44
C LEU A 23 1.65 -2.98 9.26
N LEU A 24 2.10 -2.84 8.01
CA LEU A 24 3.39 -2.23 7.69
C LEU A 24 3.38 -0.71 7.90
N VAL A 25 2.25 -0.07 7.57
CA VAL A 25 2.04 1.37 7.70
C VAL A 25 0.68 1.62 8.38
N PRO A 26 0.62 1.57 9.73
CA PRO A 26 -0.61 1.78 10.48
C PRO A 26 -1.19 3.19 10.24
N PRO A 27 -2.45 3.32 9.78
CA PRO A 27 -3.03 4.63 9.48
C PRO A 27 -3.40 5.44 10.73
N ASP A 28 -3.45 4.79 11.89
CA ASP A 28 -3.77 5.36 13.21
C ASP A 28 -2.55 5.98 13.92
N GLY A 29 -1.39 6.03 13.25
CA GLY A 29 -0.16 6.60 13.80
C GLY A 29 0.67 5.62 14.64
N GLY A 30 0.36 4.32 14.61
CA GLY A 30 1.21 3.28 15.17
C GLY A 30 2.62 3.22 14.54
N GLU A 31 3.50 2.41 15.13
CA GLU A 31 4.87 2.26 14.61
C GLU A 31 4.86 1.66 13.20
N ARG A 32 5.46 2.39 12.25
CA ARG A 32 5.71 1.90 10.88
C ARG A 32 6.78 0.82 10.89
N LEU A 33 6.57 -0.29 10.19
CA LEU A 33 7.57 -1.38 10.10
C LEU A 33 8.51 -1.23 8.89
N VAL A 34 8.17 -0.33 7.97
CA VAL A 34 8.93 -0.04 6.74
C VAL A 34 9.17 1.46 6.60
N GLU A 35 10.26 1.80 5.93
CA GLU A 35 10.57 3.19 5.58
C GLU A 35 9.63 3.66 4.47
N ASN A 36 9.61 2.92 3.34
CA ASN A 36 8.71 3.16 2.21
C ASN A 36 7.95 1.88 1.84
N LEU A 37 6.69 2.06 1.43
CA LEU A 37 5.83 0.99 0.90
C LEU A 37 5.36 1.33 -0.51
N ARG A 38 5.66 0.47 -1.47
CA ARG A 38 5.05 0.52 -2.81
C ARG A 38 4.03 -0.60 -2.97
N ILE A 39 2.87 -0.28 -3.53
CA ILE A 39 1.79 -1.24 -3.80
C ILE A 39 1.49 -1.23 -5.29
N VAL A 40 1.46 -2.41 -5.89
CA VAL A 40 1.19 -2.61 -7.32
C VAL A 40 -0.03 -3.52 -7.48
N ASP A 41 -1.00 -3.09 -8.28
CA ASP A 41 -2.16 -3.91 -8.64
C ASP A 41 -2.70 -3.53 -10.02
N LYS A 42 -3.56 -4.37 -10.59
CA LYS A 42 -4.26 -4.09 -11.86
C LYS A 42 -5.44 -3.13 -11.69
N TYR A 43 -6.07 -3.10 -10.52
CA TYR A 43 -7.23 -2.26 -10.27
C TYR A 43 -6.81 -0.79 -10.05
N SER A 44 -7.72 0.14 -10.32
CA SER A 44 -7.55 1.54 -9.94
C SER A 44 -8.09 1.77 -8.52
N VAL A 45 -7.44 2.67 -7.78
CA VAL A 45 -7.90 3.17 -6.47
C VAL A 45 -8.50 4.57 -6.55
N ALA A 46 -8.24 5.29 -7.65
CA ALA A 46 -8.74 6.65 -7.88
C ALA A 46 -8.91 6.90 -9.39
N PRO A 47 -10.12 6.72 -9.96
CA PRO A 47 -11.35 6.25 -9.30
C PRO A 47 -11.29 4.76 -8.95
N PRO A 48 -11.95 4.29 -7.87
CA PRO A 48 -11.89 2.88 -7.48
C PRO A 48 -12.62 1.98 -8.50
N THR A 49 -11.93 0.95 -9.00
CA THR A 49 -12.53 -0.08 -9.88
C THR A 49 -12.82 -1.40 -9.17
N THR A 50 -12.61 -1.45 -7.85
CA THR A 50 -12.93 -2.58 -6.98
C THR A 50 -13.22 -2.08 -5.56
N TYR A 51 -13.77 -2.94 -4.71
CA TYR A 51 -13.98 -2.62 -3.30
C TYR A 51 -12.65 -2.52 -2.54
N LEU A 52 -12.41 -1.38 -1.89
CA LEU A 52 -11.17 -1.10 -1.15
C LEU A 52 -11.28 -1.35 0.36
N GLY A 53 -12.49 -1.36 0.91
CA GLY A 53 -12.70 -1.24 2.36
C GLY A 53 -12.45 0.17 2.88
N SER A 54 -12.81 0.44 4.14
CA SER A 54 -12.70 1.76 4.75
C SER A 54 -11.28 2.10 5.22
N VAL A 55 -10.49 1.11 5.61
CA VAL A 55 -9.15 1.31 6.17
C VAL A 55 -8.09 1.55 5.09
N PHE A 56 -8.17 0.83 3.98
CA PHE A 56 -7.13 0.87 2.95
C PHE A 56 -6.94 2.27 2.31
N PRO A 57 -8.00 3.06 2.03
CA PRO A 57 -7.83 4.44 1.60
C PRO A 57 -7.01 5.30 2.57
N GLU A 58 -7.09 5.06 3.87
CA GLU A 58 -6.28 5.80 4.86
C GLU A 58 -4.80 5.38 4.83
N VAL A 59 -4.51 4.12 4.52
CA VAL A 59 -3.14 3.66 4.25
C VAL A 59 -2.58 4.33 3.00
N LEU A 60 -3.37 4.46 1.93
CA LEU A 60 -2.94 5.10 0.68
C LEU A 60 -2.65 6.60 0.80
N LYS A 61 -3.21 7.27 1.83
CA LYS A 61 -2.94 8.68 2.12
C LYS A 61 -1.62 8.90 2.86
N GLN A 62 -0.98 7.84 3.35
CA GLN A 62 0.26 7.96 4.10
C GLN A 62 1.39 8.45 3.19
N PRO A 63 2.24 9.39 3.65
CA PRO A 63 3.24 10.04 2.79
C PRO A 63 4.34 9.10 2.28
N ASN A 64 4.53 7.95 2.93
CA ASN A 64 5.52 6.94 2.55
C ASN A 64 4.90 5.74 1.80
N VAL A 65 3.66 5.88 1.31
CA VAL A 65 2.95 4.85 0.54
C VAL A 65 2.76 5.34 -0.89
N GLU A 66 3.23 4.55 -1.86
CA GLU A 66 3.00 4.77 -3.29
C GLU A 66 2.12 3.64 -3.84
N TYR A 67 1.06 4.00 -4.56
CA TYR A 67 0.25 3.05 -5.31
C TYR A 67 0.49 3.20 -6.81
N ARG A 68 0.71 2.09 -7.51
CA ARG A 68 0.74 2.05 -8.98
C ARG A 68 -0.28 1.06 -9.52
N GLN A 69 -1.15 1.58 -10.37
CA GLN A 69 -1.98 0.76 -11.24
C GLN A 69 -1.12 0.27 -12.42
N ALA A 70 -1.16 -1.04 -12.71
CA ALA A 70 -0.38 -1.77 -13.72
C ALA A 70 1.04 -2.20 -13.30
N ASN A 71 1.64 -3.10 -14.11
CA ASN A 71 2.96 -3.68 -13.88
C ASN A 71 4.07 -2.62 -13.95
N LEU A 72 5.16 -2.83 -13.20
CA LEU A 72 6.34 -1.93 -13.15
C LEU A 72 7.12 -1.81 -14.48
N THR A 73 6.71 -2.52 -15.52
CA THR A 73 7.40 -2.59 -16.81
C THR A 73 6.84 -1.61 -17.85
N VAL A 74 5.73 -0.93 -17.55
CA VAL A 74 5.18 0.10 -18.44
C VAL A 74 5.81 1.44 -18.03
N ALA A 75 6.75 1.92 -18.85
CA ALA A 75 7.45 3.19 -18.70
C ALA A 75 6.61 4.35 -19.21
#